data_AF-A0A0G9MXP2-F1
#
_entry.id   AF-A0A0G9MXP2-F1
#
_cell.length_a   1.000
_cell.length_b   1.000
_cell.length_c   1.000
_cell.angle_alpha   90.00
_cell.angle_beta   90.00
_cell.angle_gamma   90.00
#
_symmetry.space_group_name_H-M   'P 1'
#
loop_
_entity.id
_entity.type
_entity.pdbx_description
1 polymer ?
#
loop_
_entity_poly.entity_id
_entity_poly.type
_entity_poly.pdbx_seq_one_letter_code
_entity_poly.pdbx_strand_id
1 'polypeptide(L)'
;MVYDPNRLDQGGREAAYWQVRAAGVMSLVMLASNFLPLGPHVEGFVGFYVGIWFVLFALYRKFDDYFMGLVHEGALWALCVLGLWLGVQGLLSICEGFYGIGYSAGGAELSADDRTFALPAQFNSAWLIGSAVACAFHAGFLYKQFRGGGNA
;
A
#
# COMPACT_ATOMS: atom_id res chain seq x y z
N MET A 1 -33.45 15.26 6.59
CA MET A 1 -32.50 14.24 6.10
C MET A 1 -33.31 12.98 5.79
N VAL A 2 -33.19 12.41 4.59
CA VAL A 2 -33.87 11.17 4.22
C VAL A 2 -33.26 10.03 5.05
N TYR A 3 -34.09 9.25 5.73
CA TYR A 3 -33.64 8.08 6.51
C TYR A 3 -33.07 7.03 5.56
N ASP A 4 -31.76 6.79 5.63
CA ASP A 4 -31.11 5.68 4.92
C ASP A 4 -31.07 4.46 5.85
N PRO A 5 -31.87 3.41 5.58
CA PRO A 5 -31.92 2.20 6.41
C PRO A 5 -30.61 1.39 6.36
N ASN A 6 -29.66 1.72 5.48
CA ASN A 6 -28.34 1.07 5.42
C ASN A 6 -27.26 1.84 6.17
N ARG A 7 -27.57 3.01 6.72
CA ARG A 7 -26.60 3.80 7.48
C ARG A 7 -26.30 3.09 8.80
N LEU A 8 -25.02 2.79 9.01
CA LEU A 8 -24.58 2.21 10.28
C LEU A 8 -24.91 3.14 11.45
N ASP A 9 -25.39 2.53 12.53
CA ASP A 9 -25.54 3.19 13.82
C ASP A 9 -24.18 3.62 14.37
N GLN A 10 -24.18 4.48 15.39
CA GLN A 10 -22.93 5.00 15.96
C GLN A 10 -22.00 3.88 16.46
N GLY A 11 -22.58 2.84 17.08
CA GLY A 11 -21.82 1.67 17.53
C GLY A 11 -21.17 0.89 16.39
N GLY A 12 -21.90 0.65 15.28
CA GLY A 12 -21.37 -0.01 14.10
C GLY A 12 -20.25 0.79 13.43
N ARG A 13 -20.32 2.12 13.45
CA ARG A 13 -19.26 3.00 12.93
C ARG A 13 -17.99 2.93 13.79
N GLU A 14 -18.14 2.96 15.11
CA GLU A 14 -17.01 2.82 16.03
C GLU A 14 -16.33 1.45 15.91
N ALA A 15 -17.11 0.37 15.79
CA ALA A 15 -16.59 -0.98 15.56
C ALA A 15 -15.80 -1.05 14.25
N ALA A 16 -16.33 -0.46 13.17
CA ALA A 16 -15.62 -0.37 11.90
C ALA A 16 -14.30 0.40 12.04
N TYR A 17 -14.29 1.55 12.74
CA TYR A 17 -13.04 2.30 12.96
C TYR A 17 -12.00 1.52 13.77
N TRP A 18 -12.42 0.75 14.77
CA TRP A 18 -11.51 -0.13 15.50
C TRP A 18 -10.88 -1.19 14.61
N GLN A 19 -11.69 -1.79 13.73
CA GLN A 19 -11.22 -2.77 12.76
C GLN A 19 -10.21 -2.17 11.77
N VAL A 20 -10.46 -0.95 11.27
CA VAL A 20 -9.50 -0.25 10.39
C VAL A 20 -8.18 0.04 11.11
N ARG A 21 -8.23 0.48 12.37
CA ARG A 21 -7.02 0.72 13.17
C ARG A 21 -6.23 -0.59 13.36
N ALA A 22 -6.92 -1.69 13.65
CA ALA A 22 -6.30 -3.01 13.75
C ALA A 22 -5.65 -3.44 12.42
N ALA A 23 -6.33 -3.23 11.28
CA ALA A 23 -5.77 -3.49 9.96
C ALA A 23 -4.56 -2.61 9.63
N GLY A 24 -4.54 -1.36 10.11
CA GLY A 24 -3.39 -0.47 10.04
C GLY A 24 -2.19 -1.00 10.83
N VAL A 25 -2.40 -1.49 12.06
CA VAL A 25 -1.35 -2.14 12.85
C VAL A 25 -0.83 -3.40 12.14
N MET A 26 -1.72 -4.22 11.59
CA MET A 26 -1.33 -5.42 10.84
C MET A 26 -0.54 -5.07 9.58
N SER A 27 -0.88 -3.98 8.90
CA SER A 27 -0.10 -3.49 7.74
C SER A 27 1.32 -3.11 8.15
N LEU A 28 1.50 -2.47 9.32
CA LEU A 28 2.83 -2.15 9.86
C LEU A 28 3.63 -3.41 10.20
N VAL A 29 2.99 -4.44 10.77
CA VAL A 29 3.61 -5.74 11.03
C VAL A 29 4.02 -6.40 9.70
N MET A 30 3.16 -6.34 8.68
CA MET A 30 3.46 -6.85 7.34
C MET A 30 4.67 -6.14 6.73
N LEU A 31 4.77 -4.82 6.90
CA LEU A 31 5.91 -4.05 6.42
C LEU A 31 7.18 -4.40 7.19
N ALA A 32 7.10 -4.49 8.52
CA ALA A 32 8.20 -4.87 9.39
C ALA A 32 8.74 -6.27 9.08
N SER A 33 7.89 -7.20 8.62
CA SER A 33 8.30 -8.56 8.27
C SER A 33 9.33 -8.62 7.12
N ASN A 34 9.42 -7.56 6.31
CA ASN A 34 10.46 -7.45 5.28
C ASN A 34 11.87 -7.23 5.85
N PHE A 35 11.97 -6.75 7.09
CA PHE A 35 13.25 -6.49 7.77
C PHE A 35 13.55 -7.53 8.84
N LEU A 36 12.50 -8.11 9.44
CA LEU A 36 12.58 -9.09 10.51
C LEU A 36 11.66 -10.26 10.16
N PRO A 37 12.17 -11.43 9.76
CA PRO A 37 11.31 -12.56 9.41
C PRO A 37 10.50 -13.01 10.64
N LEU A 38 9.17 -12.99 10.51
CA LEU A 38 8.25 -13.28 11.62
C LEU A 38 7.80 -14.75 11.62
N GLY A 39 8.20 -15.50 10.60
CA GLY A 39 7.81 -16.88 10.38
C GLY A 39 6.55 -16.99 9.48
N PRO A 40 6.44 -18.08 8.71
CA PRO A 40 5.48 -18.18 7.60
C PRO A 40 4.02 -18.12 8.06
N HIS A 41 3.71 -18.61 9.26
CA HIS A 41 2.34 -18.58 9.79
C HIS A 41 1.90 -17.17 10.17
N VAL A 42 2.80 -16.37 10.74
CA VAL A 42 2.50 -14.99 11.13
C VAL A 42 2.35 -14.13 9.89
N GLU A 43 3.27 -14.24 8.94
CA GLU A 43 3.22 -13.51 7.67
C GLU A 43 1.95 -13.86 6.88
N GLY A 44 1.61 -15.15 6.79
CA GLY A 44 0.38 -15.60 6.14
C GLY A 44 -0.88 -15.06 6.81
N PHE A 45 -0.95 -15.08 8.15
CA PHE A 45 -2.09 -14.54 8.89
C PHE A 45 -2.24 -13.03 8.70
N VAL A 46 -1.15 -12.28 8.81
CA VAL A 46 -1.15 -10.82 8.64
C VAL A 46 -1.59 -10.44 7.23
N GLY A 47 -1.02 -11.10 6.21
CA GLY A 47 -1.42 -10.87 4.82
C GLY A 47 -2.89 -11.20 4.57
N PHE A 48 -3.38 -12.32 5.12
CA PHE A 48 -4.78 -12.70 5.02
C PHE A 48 -5.71 -11.69 5.69
N TYR A 49 -5.39 -11.25 6.91
CA TYR A 49 -6.18 -10.29 7.66
C TYR A 49 -6.29 -8.95 6.91
N VAL A 50 -5.16 -8.39 6.48
CA VAL A 50 -5.12 -7.13 5.71
C VAL A 50 -5.86 -7.29 4.37
N GLY A 51 -5.67 -8.41 3.68
CA GLY A 51 -6.35 -8.72 2.41
C GLY A 51 -7.86 -8.78 2.55
N ILE A 52 -8.38 -9.47 3.57
CA ILE A 52 -9.82 -9.49 3.87
C ILE A 52 -10.33 -8.06 4.08
N TRP A 53 -9.62 -7.23 4.83
CA TRP A 53 -10.05 -5.86 5.08
C TRP A 53 -10.20 -5.04 3.80
N PHE A 54 -9.27 -5.15 2.86
CA PHE A 54 -9.40 -4.50 1.55
C PHE A 54 -10.63 -4.97 0.77
N VAL A 55 -10.90 -6.28 0.78
CA VAL A 55 -12.10 -6.83 0.13
C VAL A 55 -13.37 -6.30 0.80
N LEU A 56 -13.41 -6.25 2.14
CA LEU A 56 -14.53 -5.69 2.87
C LEU A 56 -14.72 -4.20 2.52
N PHE A 57 -13.66 -3.38 2.49
CA PHE A 57 -13.77 -1.98 2.06
C PHE A 57 -14.35 -1.83 0.65
N ALA A 58 -13.96 -2.70 -0.28
CA ALA A 58 -14.45 -2.67 -1.65
C ALA A 58 -15.94 -3.08 -1.76
N LEU A 59 -16.37 -4.06 -0.97
CA LEU A 59 -17.74 -4.59 -0.98
C LEU A 59 -18.72 -3.72 -0.18
N TYR A 60 -18.28 -3.16 0.94
CA TYR A 60 -19.10 -2.33 1.81
C TYR A 60 -19.14 -0.86 1.35
N ARG A 61 -19.43 -0.61 0.06
CA ARG A 61 -19.76 0.73 -0.47
C ARG A 61 -20.94 1.45 0.23
N LYS A 62 -21.54 0.82 1.23
CA LYS A 62 -22.66 1.29 2.04
C LYS A 62 -22.25 2.14 3.26
N PHE A 63 -20.95 2.31 3.53
CA PHE A 63 -20.56 3.23 4.60
C PHE A 63 -20.89 4.68 4.18
N ASP A 64 -21.50 5.42 5.11
CA ASP A 64 -21.81 6.86 5.06
C ASP A 64 -20.76 7.69 4.30
N ASP A 65 -21.19 8.75 3.59
CA ASP A 65 -20.36 9.64 2.76
C ASP A 65 -19.03 10.05 3.41
N TYR A 66 -19.02 10.26 4.73
CA TYR A 66 -17.79 10.56 5.47
C TYR A 66 -16.73 9.45 5.33
N PHE A 67 -17.14 8.19 5.45
CA PHE A 67 -16.25 7.04 5.33
C PHE A 67 -15.78 6.84 3.89
N MET A 68 -16.63 7.08 2.89
CA MET A 68 -16.20 7.10 1.48
C MET A 68 -15.10 8.14 1.26
N GLY A 69 -15.24 9.32 1.87
CA GLY A 69 -14.20 10.35 1.86
C GLY A 69 -12.89 9.90 2.50
N LEU A 70 -12.94 9.15 3.61
CA LEU A 70 -11.75 8.58 4.26
C LEU A 70 -11.05 7.53 3.40
N VAL A 71 -11.82 6.59 2.83
CA VAL A 71 -11.31 5.53 1.95
C VAL A 71 -10.66 6.12 0.71
N HIS A 72 -11.27 7.15 0.12
CA HIS A 72 -10.69 7.83 -1.05
C HIS A 72 -9.31 8.43 -0.74
N GLU A 73 -9.14 9.05 0.43
CA GLU A 73 -7.84 9.60 0.82
C GLU A 73 -6.78 8.52 1.00
N GLY A 74 -7.14 7.43 1.69
CA GLY A 74 -6.25 6.28 1.82
C GLY A 74 -5.84 5.73 0.45
N ALA A 75 -6.79 5.62 -0.48
CA ALA A 75 -6.50 5.17 -1.85
C ALA A 75 -5.54 6.11 -2.58
N LEU A 76 -5.65 7.43 -2.41
CA LEU A 76 -4.72 8.40 -2.99
C LEU A 76 -3.29 8.20 -2.47
N TRP A 77 -3.13 8.02 -1.16
CA TRP A 77 -1.80 7.77 -0.56
C TRP A 77 -1.18 6.47 -1.06
N ALA A 78 -1.99 5.41 -1.14
CA ALA A 78 -1.60 4.13 -1.72
C ALA A 78 -1.14 4.25 -3.18
N LEU A 79 -1.92 4.98 -4.01
CA LEU A 79 -1.57 5.24 -5.40
C LEU A 79 -0.31 6.09 -5.55
N CYS A 80 -0.10 7.09 -4.68
CA CYS A 80 1.14 7.86 -4.66
C CYS A 80 2.37 6.98 -4.40
N VAL A 81 2.31 6.09 -3.41
CA VAL A 81 3.42 5.18 -3.10
C VAL A 81 3.69 4.21 -4.27
N LEU A 82 2.64 3.65 -4.86
CA LEU A 82 2.77 2.79 -6.04
C LEU A 82 3.36 3.55 -7.24
N GLY A 83 2.91 4.79 -7.47
CA GLY A 83 3.40 5.65 -8.55
C GLY A 83 4.86 6.03 -8.39
N LEU A 84 5.30 6.36 -7.16
CA LEU A 84 6.72 6.61 -6.86
C LEU A 84 7.57 5.37 -7.15
N TRP A 85 7.11 4.19 -6.73
CA TRP A 85 7.81 2.94 -7.00
C TRP A 85 7.94 2.66 -8.50
N LEU A 86 6.86 2.80 -9.27
CA LEU A 86 6.86 2.64 -10.73
C LEU A 86 7.76 3.67 -11.42
N GLY A 87 7.75 4.92 -10.95
CA GLY A 87 8.59 5.99 -11.49
C GLY A 87 10.08 5.72 -11.28
N VAL A 88 10.48 5.26 -10.09
CA VAL A 88 11.86 4.86 -9.79
C VAL A 88 12.26 3.67 -10.66
N GLN A 89 11.44 2.63 -10.74
CA GLN A 89 11.74 1.47 -11.60
C GLN A 89 11.90 1.86 -13.07
N GLY A 90 10.99 2.70 -13.60
CA GLY A 90 11.07 3.19 -14.96
C GLY A 90 12.35 4.00 -15.23
N LEU A 91 12.74 4.87 -14.28
CA LEU A 91 13.98 5.63 -14.38
C LEU A 91 15.21 4.71 -14.43
N LEU A 92 15.27 3.71 -13.55
CA LEU A 92 16.36 2.73 -13.53
C LEU A 92 16.43 1.95 -14.86
N SER A 93 15.29 1.50 -15.39
CA SER A 93 15.25 0.83 -16.70
C SER A 93 15.73 1.73 -17.84
N ILE A 94 15.42 3.03 -17.81
CA ILE A 94 15.92 3.99 -18.80
C ILE A 94 17.46 4.12 -18.67
N CYS A 95 17.99 4.24 -17.46
CA CYS A 95 19.42 4.31 -17.22
C CYS A 95 20.16 3.05 -17.69
N GLU A 96 19.61 1.86 -17.44
CA GLU A 96 20.14 0.59 -17.97
C GLU A 96 20.15 0.58 -19.50
N GLY A 97 19.08 1.08 -20.13
CA GLY A 97 19.00 1.21 -21.58
C GLY A 97 20.11 2.10 -22.15
N PHE A 98 20.33 3.28 -21.58
CA PHE A 98 21.40 4.18 -22.01
C PHE A 98 22.79 3.60 -21.75
N TYR A 99 23.00 2.93 -20.62
CA TYR A 99 24.25 2.25 -20.32
C TYR A 99 24.56 1.16 -21.35
N GLY A 100 23.56 0.35 -21.71
CA GLY A 100 23.68 -0.68 -22.75
C GLY A 100 24.03 -0.12 -24.14
N ILE A 101 23.44 1.02 -24.50
CA ILE A 101 23.77 1.72 -25.76
C ILE A 101 25.22 2.24 -25.72
N GLY A 102 25.64 2.86 -24.61
CA GLY A 102 27.00 3.38 -24.46
C GLY A 102 28.08 2.28 -24.56
N TYR A 103 27.85 1.12 -23.95
CA TYR A 103 28.77 0.00 -24.00
C TYR A 103 28.88 -0.63 -25.39
N SER A 104 27.75 -0.84 -26.07
CA SER A 104 27.74 -1.39 -27.42
C SER A 104 28.39 -0.45 -28.44
N ALA A 105 28.25 0.87 -28.27
CA ALA A 105 28.97 1.88 -29.05
C ALA A 105 30.49 1.88 -28.79
N GLY A 106 30.93 1.46 -27.60
CA GLY A 106 32.35 1.35 -27.22
C GLY A 106 33.05 0.05 -27.65
N GLY A 107 32.35 -0.86 -28.34
CA GLY A 107 32.91 -2.13 -28.81
C GLY A 107 33.17 -3.16 -27.70
N ALA A 108 32.62 -2.97 -26.51
CA ALA A 108 32.75 -3.89 -25.38
C ALA A 108 31.50 -4.77 -25.23
N GLU A 109 31.69 -6.05 -24.93
CA GLU A 109 30.59 -6.96 -24.59
C GLU A 109 30.19 -6.76 -23.12
N LEU A 110 28.91 -6.45 -22.88
CA LEU A 110 28.34 -6.40 -21.53
C LEU A 110 28.02 -7.80 -21.04
N SER A 111 28.68 -8.23 -19.96
CA SER A 111 28.23 -9.41 -19.21
C SER A 111 26.81 -9.17 -18.70
N ALA A 112 26.03 -10.24 -18.53
CA ALA A 112 24.66 -10.13 -17.99
C ALA A 112 24.66 -9.60 -16.54
N ASP A 113 25.75 -9.79 -15.81
CA ASP A 113 25.90 -9.40 -14.42
C ASP A 113 26.18 -7.90 -14.25
N ASP A 114 26.79 -7.24 -15.25
CA ASP A 114 27.08 -5.79 -15.22
C ASP A 114 25.85 -4.91 -15.52
N ARG A 115 24.68 -5.51 -15.78
CA ARG A 115 23.48 -4.79 -16.27
C ARG A 115 22.57 -4.24 -15.20
N THR A 116 22.82 -4.47 -13.91
CA THR A 116 21.76 -4.30 -12.91
C THR A 116 21.88 -3.00 -12.11
N PHE A 117 21.24 -1.95 -12.63
CA PHE A 117 20.80 -0.80 -11.82
C PHE A 117 19.39 -1.02 -11.22
N ALA A 118 18.77 -2.16 -11.49
CA ALA A 118 17.50 -2.58 -10.90
C ALA A 118 17.48 -2.45 -9.37
N LEU A 119 16.29 -2.19 -8.81
CA LEU A 119 16.09 -2.30 -7.37
C LEU A 119 16.51 -3.70 -6.90
N PRO A 120 17.26 -3.81 -5.79
CA PRO A 120 17.64 -5.11 -5.24
C PRO A 120 16.42 -6.00 -5.04
N ALA A 121 16.57 -7.32 -5.24
CA ALA A 121 15.45 -8.27 -5.24
C ALA A 121 14.54 -8.15 -4.00
N GLN A 122 15.11 -7.89 -2.83
CA GLN A 122 14.36 -7.63 -1.60
C GLN A 122 13.42 -6.40 -1.69
N PHE A 123 13.85 -5.34 -2.38
CA PHE A 123 13.10 -4.09 -2.58
C PHE A 123 12.16 -4.13 -3.80
N ASN A 124 12.34 -5.13 -4.67
CA ASN A 124 11.50 -5.40 -5.83
C ASN A 124 10.47 -6.51 -5.57
N SER A 125 10.36 -6.99 -4.33
CA SER A 125 9.42 -8.05 -3.99
C SER A 125 7.97 -7.54 -3.97
N ALA A 126 7.05 -8.35 -4.52
CA ALA A 126 5.62 -8.03 -4.48
C ALA A 126 5.10 -7.90 -3.05
N TRP A 127 5.71 -8.63 -2.10
CA TRP A 127 5.38 -8.55 -0.68
C TRP A 127 5.72 -7.18 -0.09
N LEU A 128 6.92 -6.66 -0.35
CA LEU A 128 7.31 -5.33 0.12
C LEU A 128 6.39 -4.26 -0.46
N ILE A 129 6.15 -4.29 -1.78
CA ILE A 129 5.29 -3.29 -2.44
C ILE A 129 3.87 -3.35 -1.87
N GLY A 130 3.30 -4.54 -1.73
CA GLY A 130 1.98 -4.74 -1.14
C GLY A 130 1.89 -4.21 0.30
N SER A 131 2.91 -4.49 1.12
CA SER A 131 2.95 -4.02 2.51
C SER A 131 3.10 -2.49 2.62
N ALA A 132 3.90 -1.87 1.75
CA ALA A 132 4.09 -0.43 1.70
C ALA A 132 2.82 0.30 1.24
N VAL A 133 2.17 -0.21 0.20
CA VAL A 133 0.88 0.31 -0.30
C VAL A 133 -0.21 0.15 0.77
N ALA A 134 -0.25 -0.99 1.47
CA ALA A 134 -1.21 -1.21 2.53
C ALA A 134 -1.00 -0.27 3.72
N CYS A 135 0.25 -0.03 4.14
CA CYS A 135 0.58 0.96 5.15
C CYS A 135 0.15 2.37 4.72
N ALA A 136 0.46 2.76 3.50
CA ALA A 136 0.11 4.07 2.96
C ALA A 136 -1.42 4.28 2.93
N PHE A 137 -2.18 3.27 2.54
CA PHE A 137 -3.64 3.30 2.58
C PHE A 137 -4.16 3.59 3.99
N HIS A 138 -3.74 2.78 4.97
CA HIS A 138 -4.22 2.93 6.34
C HIS A 138 -3.72 4.23 6.98
N ALA A 139 -2.51 4.68 6.65
CA ALA A 139 -1.98 5.97 7.10
C ALA A 139 -2.80 7.15 6.56
N GLY A 140 -3.11 7.17 5.26
CA GLY A 140 -3.93 8.21 4.65
C GLY A 140 -5.36 8.24 5.18
N PHE A 141 -5.95 7.05 5.39
CA PHE A 141 -7.26 6.92 6.03
C PHE A 141 -7.25 7.53 7.44
N LEU A 142 -6.30 7.12 8.29
CA LEU A 142 -6.21 7.59 9.68
C LEU A 142 -5.88 9.09 9.73
N TYR A 143 -4.99 9.57 8.86
CA TYR A 143 -4.67 10.98 8.73
C TYR A 143 -5.93 11.83 8.51
N LYS A 144 -6.79 11.44 7.57
CA LYS A 144 -8.03 12.18 7.30
C LYS A 144 -9.05 12.03 8.42
N GLN A 145 -9.10 10.88 9.08
CA GLN A 145 -9.96 10.69 10.24
C GLN A 145 -9.58 11.68 11.36
N PHE A 146 -8.29 11.76 11.71
CA PHE A 146 -7.82 12.68 12.75
C PHE A 146 -7.91 14.15 12.33
N ARG A 147 -7.63 14.48 11.07
CA ARG A 147 -7.74 15.85 10.55
C ARG A 147 -9.19 16.32 10.42
N GLY A 148 -10.10 15.43 10.02
CA GLY A 148 -11.53 15.73 9.86
C GLY A 148 -12.30 15.76 11.19
N GLY A 149 -11.78 15.12 12.24
CA GLY A 149 -12.39 15.08 13.58
C GLY A 149 -12.18 16.33 14.45
N GLY A 150 -11.50 17.37 13.95
CA GLY A 150 -11.31 18.62 14.69
C GLY A 150 -12.53 19.56 14.73
N ASN A 151 -13.60 19.25 14.00
CA ASN A 151 -14.79 20.11 13.85
C ASN A 151 -16.12 19.33 13.90
N ALA A 152 -16.21 18.27 14.70
CA ALA A 152 -17.46 17.57 14.97
C ALA A 152 -17.85 17.70 16.44
#